data_AF-A0A077LIA7-F1
#
_entry.id   AF-A0A077LIA7-F1
#
_cell.length_a   1.000
_cell.length_b   1.000
_cell.length_c   1.000
_cell.angle_alpha   90.00
_cell.angle_beta   90.00
_cell.angle_gamma   90.00
#
_symmetry.space_group_name_H-M   'P 1'
#
loop_
_entity.id
_entity.type
_entity.pdbx_description
1 polymer ?
#
loop_
_entity_poly.entity_id
_entity_poly.type
_entity_poly.pdbx_seq_one_letter_code
_entity_poly.pdbx_strand_id
1 'polypeptide(L)'
;MPLTVDEAQAWAARGDNVVLMTETISDSLWSGRPGEYQHQTLRAFAASFGDQDAEVITLLVADIVAGCPNLGADNLCTIYEQRPLVCRIYPLEINPTILPSPVGKDCPPEAWGTGKIIWREGKYTDPQAVELIERSRQQDRQDAERKKRLCEALGIHKAGWKNDGILAWHITPEQLLEALSSLDEPNLPSEQPWAVVSNSANLKAHLLAAGLNVTEHINSDAVFHSMH
;
A
#
# COMPACT_ATOMS: atom_id res chain seq x y z
N MET A 1 -6.08 -6.21 -2.85
CA MET A 1 -6.65 -4.95 -3.41
C MET A 1 -6.44 -3.79 -2.43
N PRO A 2 -5.75 -2.69 -2.80
CA PRO A 2 -5.46 -1.58 -1.88
C PRO A 2 -6.73 -0.90 -1.34
N LEU A 3 -6.71 -0.53 -0.06
CA LEU A 3 -7.79 0.12 0.67
C LEU A 3 -7.27 1.40 1.33
N THR A 4 -8.16 2.36 1.50
CA THR A 4 -7.98 3.46 2.45
C THR A 4 -8.09 2.92 3.88
N VAL A 5 -7.71 3.71 4.88
CA VAL A 5 -7.86 3.31 6.29
C VAL A 5 -9.34 3.06 6.65
N ASP A 6 -10.24 3.94 6.19
CA ASP A 6 -11.69 3.78 6.44
C ASP A 6 -12.27 2.56 5.71
N GLU A 7 -11.81 2.29 4.49
CA GLU A 7 -12.21 1.11 3.73
C GLU A 7 -11.71 -0.18 4.37
N ALA A 8 -10.49 -0.19 4.91
CA ALA A 8 -9.93 -1.30 5.67
C ALA A 8 -10.72 -1.55 6.95
N GLN A 9 -11.13 -0.49 7.66
CA GLN A 9 -12.02 -0.59 8.81
C GLN A 9 -13.36 -1.25 8.43
N ALA A 10 -13.98 -0.79 7.35
CA ALA A 10 -15.24 -1.35 6.87
C ALA A 10 -15.11 -2.82 6.43
N TRP A 11 -13.95 -3.19 5.86
CA TRP A 11 -13.60 -4.57 5.50
C TRP A 11 -13.51 -5.46 6.74
N ALA A 12 -12.69 -5.05 7.71
CA ALA A 12 -12.51 -5.78 8.97
C ALA A 12 -13.81 -5.89 9.77
N ALA A 13 -14.66 -4.86 9.77
CA ALA A 13 -15.96 -4.87 10.46
C ALA A 13 -16.94 -5.94 9.93
N ARG A 14 -16.73 -6.45 8.71
CA ARG A 14 -17.49 -7.58 8.14
C ARG A 14 -16.85 -8.94 8.45
N GLY A 15 -15.71 -8.97 9.12
CA GLY A 15 -14.90 -10.18 9.33
C GLY A 15 -14.03 -10.54 8.13
N ASP A 16 -13.88 -9.64 7.16
CA ASP A 16 -13.05 -9.88 5.98
C ASP A 16 -11.57 -9.56 6.29
N ASN A 17 -10.64 -10.35 5.74
CA ASN A 17 -9.21 -10.20 5.99
C ASN A 17 -8.60 -8.98 5.28
N VAL A 18 -7.71 -8.28 5.99
CA VAL A 18 -6.88 -7.19 5.47
C VAL A 18 -5.42 -7.49 5.79
N VAL A 19 -4.56 -7.43 4.77
CA VAL A 19 -3.11 -7.52 4.90
C VAL A 19 -2.54 -6.10 4.96
N LEU A 20 -1.74 -5.82 5.96
CA LEU A 20 -0.94 -4.59 5.99
C LEU A 20 0.40 -4.89 5.32
N MET A 21 0.81 -4.08 4.36
CA MET A 21 2.09 -4.23 3.68
C MET A 21 2.98 -3.02 3.90
N THR A 22 4.26 -3.27 4.17
CA THR A 22 5.25 -2.21 4.46
C THR A 22 6.48 -2.36 3.57
N GLU A 23 6.81 -1.27 2.88
CA GLU A 23 8.08 -1.09 2.17
C GLU A 23 8.71 0.25 2.58
N THR A 24 10.01 0.40 2.41
CA THR A 24 10.74 1.63 2.71
C THR A 24 11.65 2.06 1.57
N ILE A 25 11.86 3.36 1.48
CA ILE A 25 12.64 4.05 0.45
C ILE A 25 13.41 5.18 1.14
N SER A 26 14.54 5.58 0.58
CA SER A 26 15.33 6.72 1.07
C SER A 26 15.89 7.51 -0.11
N ASP A 27 15.86 8.83 -0.04
CA ASP A 27 16.30 9.73 -1.12
C ASP A 27 17.77 9.50 -1.47
N SER A 28 18.62 9.38 -0.45
CA SER A 28 20.07 9.23 -0.61
C SER A 28 20.48 7.91 -1.28
N LEU A 29 19.60 6.91 -1.23
CA LEU A 29 19.83 5.56 -1.74
C LEU A 29 18.90 5.19 -2.92
N TRP A 30 18.02 6.11 -3.34
CA TRP A 30 17.10 5.87 -4.44
C TRP A 30 17.82 5.91 -5.78
N SER A 31 17.70 4.81 -6.55
CA SER A 31 18.31 4.70 -7.88
C SER A 31 17.31 4.82 -9.04
N GLY A 32 16.03 5.05 -8.75
CA GLY A 32 14.97 5.16 -9.76
C GLY A 32 14.75 6.59 -10.27
N ARG A 33 13.62 6.85 -10.93
CA ARG A 33 13.35 8.19 -11.47
C ARG A 33 12.90 9.16 -10.35
N PRO A 34 13.26 10.45 -10.39
CA PRO A 34 12.82 11.42 -9.37
C PRO A 34 11.30 11.54 -9.24
N GLY A 35 10.57 11.46 -10.36
CA GLY A 35 9.10 11.51 -10.35
C GLY A 35 8.44 10.30 -9.68
N GLU A 36 9.11 9.13 -9.70
CA GLU A 36 8.66 7.95 -8.96
C GLU A 36 8.86 8.15 -7.47
N TYR A 37 10.04 8.65 -7.06
CA TYR A 37 10.32 8.96 -5.66
C TYR A 37 9.27 9.91 -5.07
N GLN A 38 9.02 11.04 -5.74
CA GLN A 38 8.06 12.04 -5.27
C GLN A 38 6.65 11.48 -5.12
N HIS A 39 6.18 10.64 -6.05
CA HIS A 39 4.86 10.02 -5.91
C HIS A 39 4.78 9.13 -4.67
N GLN A 40 5.85 8.37 -4.40
CA GLN A 40 5.89 7.43 -3.28
C GLN A 40 6.02 8.14 -1.92
N THR A 41 6.85 9.18 -1.82
CA THR A 41 7.07 9.86 -0.54
C THR A 41 5.88 10.70 -0.09
N LEU A 42 5.04 11.18 -1.02
CA LEU A 42 3.81 11.90 -0.68
C LEU A 42 2.79 11.06 0.11
N ARG A 43 2.88 9.74 0.04
CA ARG A 43 2.00 8.75 0.71
C ARG A 43 2.74 7.94 1.77
N ALA A 44 3.95 8.35 2.11
CA ALA A 44 4.80 7.73 3.10
C ALA A 44 4.84 8.59 4.38
N PHE A 45 5.38 8.01 5.46
CA PHE A 45 5.75 8.75 6.66
C PHE A 45 7.24 8.52 6.96
N ALA A 46 7.88 9.50 7.59
CA ALA A 46 9.27 9.37 8.02
C ALA A 46 9.37 8.48 9.26
N ALA A 47 10.41 7.65 9.30
CA ALA A 47 10.76 6.82 10.45
C ALA A 47 12.28 6.70 10.59
N SER A 48 12.75 6.56 11.83
CA SER A 48 14.16 6.31 12.12
C SER A 48 14.50 4.84 11.90
N PHE A 49 15.57 4.58 11.15
CA PHE A 49 16.15 3.25 10.91
C PHE A 49 17.54 3.15 11.56
N GLY A 50 17.75 3.73 12.75
CA GLY A 50 19.07 3.77 13.39
C GLY A 50 19.73 5.13 13.19
N ASP A 51 20.85 5.18 12.46
CA ASP A 51 21.59 6.43 12.24
C ASP A 51 21.03 7.26 11.08
N GLN A 52 20.07 6.71 10.33
CA GLN A 52 19.42 7.36 9.19
C GLN A 52 17.91 7.33 9.35
N ASP A 53 17.25 8.34 8.76
CA ASP A 53 15.81 8.33 8.53
C ASP A 53 15.50 7.83 7.12
N ALA A 54 14.35 7.19 6.97
CA ALA A 54 13.81 6.76 5.68
C ALA A 54 12.29 6.88 5.67
N GLU A 55 11.71 6.87 4.47
CA GLU A 55 10.29 6.94 4.26
C GLU A 55 9.68 5.54 4.23
N VAL A 56 8.65 5.32 5.02
CA VAL A 56 7.89 4.07 5.06
C VAL A 56 6.58 4.25 4.32
N ILE A 57 6.35 3.39 3.34
CA ILE A 57 5.11 3.29 2.59
C ILE A 57 4.32 2.11 3.16
N THR A 58 3.13 2.41 3.67
CA THR A 58 2.20 1.40 4.20
C THR A 58 0.97 1.29 3.30
N LEU A 59 0.61 0.06 2.98
CA LEU A 59 -0.57 -0.31 2.21
C LEU A 59 -1.49 -1.17 3.06
N LEU A 60 -2.78 -0.88 3.06
CA LEU A 60 -3.80 -1.80 3.56
C LEU A 60 -4.41 -2.48 2.35
N VAL A 61 -4.48 -3.80 2.37
CA VAL A 61 -4.82 -4.60 1.20
C VAL A 61 -5.88 -5.61 1.58
N ALA A 62 -7.09 -5.48 1.03
CA ALA A 62 -8.09 -6.54 1.09
C ALA A 62 -7.51 -7.83 0.50
N ASP A 63 -7.53 -8.90 1.27
CA ASP A 63 -7.19 -10.23 0.78
C ASP A 63 -8.37 -10.78 -0.01
N ILE A 64 -8.17 -10.86 -1.33
CA ILE A 64 -9.16 -11.35 -2.29
C ILE A 64 -8.59 -12.50 -3.13
N VAL A 65 -7.51 -13.15 -2.66
CA VAL A 65 -6.84 -14.21 -3.42
C VAL A 65 -7.79 -15.39 -3.69
N ALA A 66 -8.63 -15.73 -2.71
CA ALA A 66 -9.66 -16.76 -2.86
C ALA A 66 -10.93 -16.27 -3.61
N GLY A 67 -10.97 -14.99 -4.02
CA GLY A 67 -12.15 -14.31 -4.56
C GLY A 67 -12.61 -13.18 -3.63
N CYS A 68 -13.26 -12.16 -4.21
CA CYS A 68 -13.81 -11.06 -3.43
C CYS A 68 -15.06 -11.54 -2.65
N PRO A 69 -15.07 -11.44 -1.30
CA PRO A 69 -16.19 -11.94 -0.49
C PRO A 69 -17.49 -11.15 -0.71
N ASN A 70 -17.38 -9.97 -1.31
CA ASN A 70 -18.49 -9.09 -1.60
C ASN A 70 -19.09 -9.32 -3.01
N LEU A 71 -18.70 -10.38 -3.71
CA LEU A 71 -19.33 -10.78 -4.98
C LEU A 71 -20.49 -11.73 -4.72
N GLY A 72 -21.66 -11.40 -5.28
CA GLY A 72 -22.84 -12.26 -5.27
C GLY A 72 -22.71 -13.42 -6.26
N ALA A 73 -23.70 -14.32 -6.24
CA ALA A 73 -23.76 -15.47 -7.14
C ALA A 73 -23.86 -15.11 -8.64
N ASP A 74 -24.27 -13.88 -8.94
CA ASP A 74 -24.34 -13.30 -10.28
C ASP A 74 -23.06 -12.54 -10.68
N ASN A 75 -22.00 -12.62 -9.87
CA ASN A 75 -20.76 -11.85 -9.98
C ASN A 75 -20.96 -10.33 -9.89
N LEU A 76 -22.08 -9.86 -9.33
CA LEU A 76 -22.27 -8.45 -9.01
C LEU A 76 -21.82 -8.18 -7.58
N CYS A 77 -21.10 -7.08 -7.39
CA CYS A 77 -20.68 -6.70 -6.04
C CYS A 77 -21.86 -6.18 -5.22
N THR A 78 -22.10 -6.81 -4.06
CA THR A 78 -23.24 -6.62 -3.16
C THR A 78 -23.13 -5.35 -2.31
N ILE A 79 -21.93 -4.76 -2.21
CA ILE A 79 -21.67 -3.50 -1.50
C ILE A 79 -21.52 -2.32 -2.47
N TYR A 80 -22.32 -2.28 -3.55
CA TYR A 80 -22.14 -1.31 -4.66
C TYR A 80 -21.91 0.14 -4.21
N GLU A 81 -22.72 0.62 -3.27
CA GLU A 81 -22.64 1.99 -2.75
C GLU A 81 -21.40 2.24 -1.88
N GLN A 82 -20.85 1.19 -1.27
CA GLN A 82 -19.71 1.20 -0.34
C GLN A 82 -18.43 0.66 -0.98
N ARG A 83 -18.42 0.44 -2.30
CA ARG A 83 -17.24 -0.08 -3.01
C ARG A 83 -16.01 0.78 -2.73
N PRO A 84 -14.86 0.14 -2.44
CA PRO A 84 -13.59 0.85 -2.32
C PRO A 84 -13.29 1.70 -3.55
N LEU A 85 -12.58 2.81 -3.36
CA LEU A 85 -12.17 3.74 -4.41
C LEU A 85 -11.43 3.01 -5.53
N VAL A 86 -10.56 2.05 -5.18
CA VAL A 86 -9.83 1.25 -6.18
C VAL A 86 -10.76 0.43 -7.09
N CYS A 87 -11.86 -0.10 -6.56
CA CYS A 87 -12.85 -0.83 -7.37
C CYS A 87 -13.58 0.09 -8.36
N ARG A 88 -13.70 1.39 -8.04
CA ARG A 88 -14.40 2.38 -8.88
C ARG A 88 -13.53 2.88 -10.03
N ILE A 89 -12.22 2.83 -9.84
CA ILE A 89 -11.24 3.23 -10.85
C ILE A 89 -10.65 2.03 -11.59
N TYR A 90 -10.87 0.78 -11.18
CA TYR A 90 -10.37 -0.37 -11.93
C TYR A 90 -10.99 -0.41 -13.36
N PRO A 91 -10.19 -0.59 -14.43
CA PRO A 91 -8.76 -0.98 -14.45
C PRO A 91 -7.75 0.18 -14.55
N LEU A 92 -8.17 1.43 -14.40
CA LEU A 92 -7.33 2.63 -14.50
C LEU A 92 -6.15 2.60 -13.52
N GLU A 93 -5.05 3.23 -13.93
CA GLU A 93 -3.81 3.38 -13.19
C GLU A 93 -3.82 4.66 -12.33
N ILE A 94 -3.45 4.50 -11.05
CA ILE A 94 -3.34 5.58 -10.06
C ILE A 94 -1.93 6.12 -9.94
N ASN A 95 -0.90 5.38 -10.31
CA ASN A 95 0.47 5.89 -10.30
C ASN A 95 0.69 6.78 -11.53
N PRO A 96 0.96 8.09 -11.35
CA PRO A 96 1.12 9.02 -12.47
C PRO A 96 2.32 8.71 -13.36
N THR A 97 3.26 7.88 -12.92
CA THR A 97 4.46 7.51 -13.70
C THR A 97 4.27 6.22 -14.52
N ILE A 98 3.19 5.47 -14.29
CA ILE A 98 2.89 4.22 -14.99
C ILE A 98 1.88 4.48 -16.10
N LEU A 99 2.18 3.97 -17.29
CA LEU A 99 1.25 4.01 -18.43
C LEU A 99 0.18 2.92 -18.26
N PRO A 100 -1.11 3.24 -18.50
CA PRO A 100 -2.15 2.23 -18.52
C PRO A 100 -1.83 1.14 -19.55
N SER A 101 -1.94 -0.12 -19.13
CA SER A 101 -1.68 -1.28 -19.97
C SER A 101 -2.78 -2.33 -19.78
N PRO A 102 -3.24 -2.98 -20.86
CA PRO A 102 -4.12 -4.13 -20.76
C PRO A 102 -3.42 -5.38 -20.23
N VAL A 103 -2.08 -5.42 -20.32
CA VAL A 103 -1.29 -6.58 -19.88
C VAL A 103 -1.45 -6.76 -18.37
N GLY A 104 -1.88 -7.96 -17.96
CA GLY A 104 -2.06 -8.31 -16.55
C GLY A 104 -3.35 -7.77 -15.93
N LYS A 105 -4.31 -7.28 -16.73
CA LYS A 105 -5.65 -6.90 -16.27
C LYS A 105 -6.66 -7.95 -16.72
N ASP A 106 -7.64 -8.26 -15.86
CA ASP A 106 -8.71 -9.23 -16.16
C ASP A 106 -9.77 -8.71 -17.15
N CYS A 107 -9.63 -7.47 -17.62
CA CYS A 107 -10.58 -6.87 -18.55
C CYS A 107 -10.41 -7.43 -19.98
N PRO A 108 -11.52 -7.77 -20.67
CA PRO A 108 -11.47 -8.31 -22.02
C PRO A 108 -10.92 -7.24 -23.02
N PRO A 109 -10.11 -7.61 -24.04
CA PRO A 109 -9.48 -6.67 -24.99
C PRO A 109 -10.40 -5.59 -25.61
N GLU A 110 -11.67 -5.90 -25.76
CA GLU A 110 -12.77 -5.14 -26.34
C GLU A 110 -13.10 -3.92 -25.47
N ALA A 111 -12.95 -4.07 -24.14
CA ALA A 111 -13.07 -3.00 -23.16
C ALA A 111 -11.96 -1.94 -23.31
N TRP A 112 -10.83 -2.31 -23.92
CA TRP A 112 -9.72 -1.40 -24.22
C TRP A 112 -9.84 -0.73 -25.60
N GLY A 113 -10.60 -1.33 -26.53
CA GLY A 113 -10.64 -0.92 -27.94
C GLY A 113 -11.88 -0.16 -28.42
N THR A 114 -13.01 -0.17 -27.70
CA THR A 114 -14.31 0.27 -28.27
C THR A 114 -15.10 1.32 -27.48
N GLY A 115 -14.65 1.77 -26.31
CA GLY A 115 -15.34 2.76 -25.48
C GLY A 115 -14.81 4.18 -25.64
N LYS A 116 -15.59 5.19 -25.21
CA LYS A 116 -15.18 6.60 -25.01
C LYS A 116 -13.69 6.65 -24.67
N ILE A 117 -12.90 7.41 -25.42
CA ILE A 117 -11.48 7.56 -25.15
C ILE A 117 -11.37 8.05 -23.69
N ILE A 118 -10.98 7.17 -22.77
CA ILE A 118 -10.73 7.50 -21.36
C ILE A 118 -9.26 7.91 -21.21
N TRP A 119 -8.39 7.59 -22.17
CA TRP A 119 -6.98 7.93 -22.18
C TRP A 119 -6.50 8.38 -23.57
N ARG A 120 -5.89 9.57 -23.67
CA ARG A 120 -5.28 10.13 -24.90
C ARG A 120 -3.99 10.87 -24.55
N GLU A 121 -2.93 10.67 -25.33
CA GLU A 121 -1.66 11.41 -25.20
C GLU A 121 -1.09 11.43 -23.76
N GLY A 122 -1.15 10.31 -23.04
CA GLY A 122 -0.61 10.25 -21.67
C GLY A 122 -1.58 10.69 -20.57
N LYS A 123 -2.82 11.07 -20.88
CA LYS A 123 -3.76 11.64 -19.90
C LYS A 123 -5.13 11.00 -19.96
N TYR A 124 -5.80 10.94 -18.81
CA TYR A 124 -7.20 10.57 -18.76
C TYR A 124 -8.10 11.71 -19.26
N THR A 125 -9.06 11.39 -20.13
CA THR A 125 -9.95 12.35 -20.82
C THR A 125 -11.38 12.33 -20.29
N ASP A 126 -11.74 11.37 -19.44
CA ASP A 126 -13.02 11.35 -18.72
C ASP A 126 -12.90 12.11 -17.39
N PRO A 127 -13.63 13.23 -17.19
CA PRO A 127 -13.57 14.00 -15.96
C PRO A 127 -13.91 13.21 -14.70
N GLN A 128 -14.87 12.27 -14.77
CA GLN A 128 -15.27 11.46 -13.61
C GLN A 128 -14.14 10.50 -13.20
N ALA A 129 -13.47 9.91 -14.19
CA ALA A 129 -12.32 9.06 -13.95
C ALA A 129 -11.15 9.84 -13.32
N VAL A 130 -10.86 11.03 -13.84
CA VAL A 130 -9.83 11.94 -13.30
C VAL A 130 -10.13 12.29 -11.84
N GLU A 131 -11.38 12.66 -11.54
CA GLU A 131 -11.80 13.00 -10.18
C GLU A 131 -11.61 11.83 -9.20
N LEU A 132 -12.03 10.62 -9.59
CA LEU A 132 -11.90 9.43 -8.75
C LEU A 132 -10.43 9.05 -8.52
N ILE A 133 -9.56 9.18 -9.54
CA ILE A 133 -8.12 8.94 -9.40
C ILE A 133 -7.49 9.94 -8.45
N GLU A 134 -7.79 11.24 -8.60
CA GLU A 134 -7.24 12.26 -7.70
C GLU A 134 -7.76 12.10 -6.27
N ARG A 135 -9.03 11.75 -6.09
CA ARG A 135 -9.59 11.42 -4.78
C ARG A 135 -8.88 10.23 -4.15
N SER A 136 -8.64 9.16 -4.91
CA SER A 136 -7.88 7.99 -4.45
C SER A 136 -6.46 8.37 -4.00
N ARG A 137 -5.74 9.13 -4.83
CA ARG A 137 -4.40 9.65 -4.48
C ARG A 137 -4.42 10.54 -3.25
N GLN A 138 -5.39 11.45 -3.15
CA GLN A 138 -5.51 12.36 -2.03
C GLN A 138 -5.77 11.61 -0.72
N GLN A 139 -6.64 10.61 -0.74
CA GLN A 139 -6.92 9.79 0.43
C GLN A 139 -5.68 8.99 0.85
N ASP A 140 -4.95 8.39 -0.09
CA ASP A 140 -3.71 7.65 0.21
C ASP A 140 -2.65 8.53 0.90
N ARG A 141 -2.58 9.81 0.50
CA ARG A 141 -1.72 10.83 1.14
C ARG A 141 -2.22 11.23 2.52
N GLN A 142 -3.51 11.48 2.68
CA GLN A 142 -4.13 11.86 3.95
C GLN A 142 -4.04 10.75 5.01
N ASP A 143 -4.06 9.50 4.55
CA ASP A 143 -3.94 8.33 5.43
C ASP A 143 -2.51 8.05 5.89
N ALA A 144 -1.48 8.74 5.38
CA ALA A 144 -0.07 8.45 5.71
C ALA A 144 0.20 8.47 7.22
N GLU A 145 -0.26 9.52 7.92
CA GLU A 145 -0.10 9.64 9.37
C GLU A 145 -0.94 8.61 10.14
N ARG A 146 -2.16 8.32 9.67
CA ARG A 146 -3.01 7.27 10.27
C ARG A 146 -2.38 5.90 10.15
N LYS A 147 -1.73 5.61 9.01
CA LYS A 147 -0.97 4.38 8.78
C LYS A 147 0.27 4.29 9.66
N LYS A 148 0.96 5.41 9.91
CA LYS A 148 2.05 5.47 10.91
C LYS A 148 1.56 4.99 12.28
N ARG A 149 0.51 5.63 12.78
CA ARG A 149 -0.10 5.29 14.08
C ARG A 149 -0.63 3.87 14.14
N LEU A 150 -1.17 3.37 13.03
CA LEU A 150 -1.63 1.99 12.92
C LEU A 150 -0.44 1.02 13.06
N CYS A 151 0.68 1.28 12.38
CA CYS A 151 1.89 0.48 12.54
C CYS A 151 2.39 0.52 13.99
N GLU A 152 2.41 1.69 14.64
CA GLU A 152 2.79 1.83 16.05
C GLU A 152 1.88 1.03 17.00
N ALA A 153 0.56 1.14 16.83
CA ALA A 153 -0.43 0.41 17.62
C ALA A 153 -0.29 -1.12 17.47
N LEU A 154 0.09 -1.58 16.27
CA LEU A 154 0.33 -3.00 15.97
C LEU A 154 1.75 -3.46 16.31
N GLY A 155 2.64 -2.57 16.78
CA GLY A 155 4.05 -2.89 17.03
C GLY A 155 4.86 -3.20 15.77
N ILE A 156 4.40 -2.76 14.60
CA ILE A 156 5.05 -2.95 13.30
C ILE A 156 6.10 -1.88 13.09
N HIS A 157 7.36 -2.31 12.96
CA HIS A 157 8.52 -1.46 12.77
C HIS A 157 9.55 -2.10 11.82
N LYS A 158 9.07 -2.91 10.86
CA LYS A 158 9.93 -3.51 9.84
C LYS A 158 9.34 -3.27 8.47
N ALA A 159 10.18 -3.05 7.48
CA ALA A 159 9.76 -2.84 6.10
C ALA A 159 10.69 -3.57 5.12
N GLY A 160 10.16 -4.03 3.99
CA GLY A 160 10.99 -4.45 2.86
C GLY A 160 11.63 -3.24 2.18
N TRP A 161 12.76 -3.42 1.49
CA TRP A 161 13.36 -2.32 0.72
C TRP A 161 12.69 -2.16 -0.64
N LYS A 162 12.40 -0.92 -1.04
CA LYS A 162 11.75 -0.62 -2.31
C LYS A 162 12.51 -1.23 -3.48
N ASN A 163 11.78 -1.94 -4.36
CA ASN A 163 12.28 -2.72 -5.50
C ASN A 163 13.02 -4.04 -5.16
N ASP A 164 13.29 -4.35 -3.90
CA ASP A 164 13.84 -5.65 -3.48
C ASP A 164 12.75 -6.58 -2.93
N GLY A 165 11.84 -6.02 -2.13
CA GLY A 165 10.74 -6.77 -1.54
C GLY A 165 9.80 -5.93 -0.69
N ILE A 166 8.72 -6.57 -0.25
CA ILE A 166 7.70 -6.00 0.62
C ILE A 166 7.37 -6.98 1.75
N LEU A 167 7.17 -6.47 2.96
CA LEU A 167 6.63 -7.28 4.05
C LEU A 167 5.12 -7.23 4.04
N ALA A 168 4.48 -8.39 4.12
CA ALA A 168 3.04 -8.57 4.29
C ALA A 168 2.74 -9.10 5.68
N TRP A 169 2.02 -8.31 6.48
CA TRP A 169 1.61 -8.60 7.84
C TRP A 169 0.17 -9.11 7.84
N HIS A 170 -0.03 -10.32 8.34
CA HIS A 170 -1.35 -10.92 8.51
C HIS A 170 -1.94 -10.47 9.83
N ILE A 171 -2.90 -9.55 9.76
CA ILE A 171 -3.59 -9.00 10.92
C ILE A 171 -5.01 -9.54 10.92
N THR A 172 -5.46 -10.08 12.05
CA THR A 172 -6.86 -10.52 12.19
C THR A 172 -7.80 -9.30 12.13
N PRO A 173 -9.05 -9.47 11.66
CA PRO A 173 -10.04 -8.40 11.67
C PRO A 173 -10.18 -7.74 13.05
N GLU A 174 -10.14 -8.53 14.12
CA GLU A 174 -10.24 -8.05 15.51
C GLU A 174 -9.06 -7.16 15.89
N GLN A 175 -7.82 -7.60 15.64
CA GLN A 175 -6.62 -6.80 15.91
C GLN A 175 -6.62 -5.49 15.12
N LEU A 176 -7.05 -5.54 13.85
CA LEU A 176 -7.11 -4.35 13.02
C LEU A 176 -8.15 -3.35 13.57
N LEU A 177 -9.34 -3.81 13.93
CA LEU A 177 -10.38 -2.94 14.51
C LEU A 177 -9.95 -2.33 15.85
N GLU A 178 -9.29 -3.11 16.71
CA GLU A 178 -8.72 -2.63 17.97
C GLU A 178 -7.70 -1.53 17.73
N ALA A 179 -6.70 -1.77 16.87
CA ALA A 179 -5.66 -0.79 16.56
C ALA A 179 -6.21 0.47 15.86
N LEU A 180 -7.25 0.33 15.03
CA LEU A 180 -7.93 1.47 14.40
C LEU A 180 -8.69 2.32 15.42
N SER A 181 -9.24 1.70 16.47
CA SER A 181 -9.96 2.42 17.52
C SER A 181 -9.04 3.25 18.42
N SER A 182 -7.74 2.93 18.47
CA SER A 182 -6.76 3.63 19.29
C SER A 182 -6.00 4.74 18.54
N LEU A 183 -6.28 5.01 17.26
CA LEU A 183 -5.51 5.99 16.47
C LEU A 183 -5.62 7.45 16.95
N ASP A 184 -6.68 7.76 17.68
CA ASP A 184 -6.92 9.07 18.28
C ASP A 184 -6.38 9.18 19.72
N GLU A 185 -5.84 8.09 20.28
CA GLU A 185 -5.27 8.10 21.62
C GLU A 185 -3.92 8.85 21.62
N PRO A 186 -3.69 9.75 22.60
CA PRO A 186 -2.49 10.58 22.63
C PRO A 186 -1.21 9.83 23.03
N ASN A 187 -1.33 8.61 23.58
CA ASN A 187 -0.23 7.85 24.17
C ASN A 187 -0.02 6.52 23.44
N LEU A 188 0.29 6.58 22.14
CA LEU A 188 0.82 5.41 21.45
C LEU A 188 2.19 5.02 22.03
N PRO A 189 2.59 3.73 21.93
CA PRO A 189 3.89 3.27 22.39
C PRO A 189 5.03 4.12 21.82
N SER A 190 6.12 4.25 22.58
CA SER A 190 7.33 4.94 22.13
C SER A 190 7.80 4.38 20.77
N GLU A 191 8.15 5.29 19.86
CA GLU A 191 8.65 4.98 18.52
C GLU A 191 9.84 4.02 18.62
N GLN A 192 9.65 2.78 18.13
CA GLN A 192 10.75 1.82 18.03
C GLN A 192 11.52 2.11 16.74
N PRO A 193 12.86 2.01 16.74
CA PRO A 193 13.63 2.17 15.52
C PRO A 193 13.21 1.08 14.54
N TRP A 194 12.96 1.49 13.31
CA TRP A 194 12.59 0.59 12.23
C TRP A 194 13.80 -0.22 11.77
N ALA A 195 13.53 -1.36 11.12
CA ALA A 195 14.55 -2.18 10.48
C ALA A 195 14.13 -2.61 9.07
N VAL A 196 15.11 -2.64 8.16
CA VAL A 196 14.92 -3.14 6.79
C VAL A 196 15.05 -4.66 6.78
N VAL A 197 14.14 -5.33 6.08
CA VAL A 197 14.22 -6.76 5.75
C VAL A 197 14.54 -6.91 4.27
N SER A 198 15.55 -7.74 3.95
CA SER A 198 15.94 -8.08 2.59
C SER A 198 16.59 -9.45 2.51
N ASN A 199 16.33 -10.18 1.42
CA ASN A 199 17.02 -11.44 1.10
C ASN A 199 18.37 -11.21 0.38
N SER A 200 18.63 -10.01 -0.14
CA SER A 200 19.83 -9.67 -0.88
C SER A 200 21.00 -9.35 0.06
N ALA A 201 22.00 -10.24 0.13
CA ALA A 201 23.19 -10.01 0.97
C ALA A 201 23.96 -8.73 0.58
N ASN A 202 23.99 -8.40 -0.72
CA ASN A 202 24.64 -7.18 -1.21
C ASN A 202 23.88 -5.94 -0.73
N LEU A 203 22.55 -5.92 -0.89
CA LEU A 203 21.73 -4.80 -0.44
C LEU A 203 21.84 -4.61 1.07
N LYS A 204 21.75 -5.69 1.84
CA LYS A 204 21.94 -5.63 3.30
C LYS A 204 23.26 -5.00 3.70
N ALA A 205 24.37 -5.41 3.06
CA ALA A 205 25.68 -4.82 3.33
C ALA A 205 25.74 -3.33 2.98
N HIS A 206 25.12 -2.93 1.87
CA HIS A 206 25.05 -1.53 1.46
C HIS A 206 24.23 -0.67 2.45
N LEU A 207 23.07 -1.16 2.88
CA LEU A 207 22.20 -0.48 3.84
C LEU A 207 22.86 -0.34 5.22
N LEU A 208 23.52 -1.39 5.72
CA LEU A 208 24.28 -1.34 6.96
C LEU A 208 25.43 -0.32 6.88
N ALA A 209 26.15 -0.28 5.77
CA ALA A 209 27.23 0.70 5.55
C ALA A 209 26.71 2.14 5.49
N ALA A 210 25.45 2.33 5.07
CA ALA A 210 24.77 3.62 5.08
C ALA A 210 24.20 4.01 6.47
N GLY A 211 24.28 3.13 7.48
CA GLY A 211 23.79 3.41 8.83
C GLY A 211 22.34 3.00 9.10
N LEU A 212 21.71 2.23 8.19
CA LEU A 212 20.38 1.69 8.42
C LEU A 212 20.44 0.38 9.22
N ASN A 213 19.46 0.20 10.10
CA ASN A 213 19.16 -1.04 10.77
C ASN A 213 18.63 -2.06 9.77
N VAL A 214 19.25 -3.23 9.74
CA VAL A 214 18.85 -4.35 8.88
C VAL A 214 18.65 -5.58 9.74
N THR A 215 17.58 -6.34 9.48
CA THR A 215 17.27 -7.57 10.21
C THR A 215 16.89 -8.71 9.26
N GLU A 216 17.27 -9.92 9.65
CA GLU A 216 16.82 -11.17 9.01
C GLU A 216 15.63 -11.78 9.76
N HIS A 217 15.31 -11.25 10.94
CA HIS A 217 14.23 -11.76 11.76
C HIS A 217 12.89 -11.19 11.31
N ILE A 218 12.07 -12.04 10.70
CA ILE A 218 10.68 -11.77 10.36
C ILE A 218 9.79 -12.37 11.45
N ASN A 219 8.77 -11.62 11.87
CA ASN A 219 7.80 -12.09 12.85
C ASN A 219 6.95 -13.23 12.25
N SER A 220 6.36 -14.08 13.09
CA SER A 220 5.56 -15.24 12.63
C SER A 220 4.27 -14.84 11.90
N ASP A 221 3.79 -13.63 12.12
CA ASP A 221 2.63 -13.00 11.48
C ASP A 221 2.99 -12.21 10.22
N ALA A 222 4.26 -12.24 9.78
CA ALA A 222 4.72 -11.54 8.59
C ALA A 222 5.39 -12.48 7.59
N VAL A 223 5.23 -12.14 6.30
CA VAL A 223 5.89 -12.82 5.18
C VAL A 223 6.62 -11.78 4.34
N PHE A 224 7.87 -12.07 4.00
CA PHE A 224 8.62 -11.26 3.05
C PHE A 224 8.40 -11.77 1.62
N HIS A 225 7.87 -10.90 0.77
CA HIS A 225 7.69 -11.16 -0.66
C HIS A 225 8.80 -10.45 -1.44
N SER A 226 9.69 -11.24 -2.04
CA SER A 226 10.74 -10.71 -2.92
C SER A 226 10.16 -10.31 -4.29
N MET A 227 10.72 -9.25 -4.88
CA MET A 227 10.34 -8.76 -6.22
C MET A 227 11.25 -9.30 -7.34
N HIS A 228 12.05 -10.33 -7.06
CA HIS A 228 13.01 -10.95 -7.98
C HIS A 228 12.80 -12.46 -8.10
#